data_AF-A0A1G6G3W1-F1
#
_entry.id   AF-A0A1G6G3W1-F1
#
_cell.length_a   1.000
_cell.length_b   1.000
_cell.length_c   1.000
_cell.angle_alpha   90.00
_cell.angle_beta   90.00
_cell.angle_gamma   90.00
#
_symmetry.space_group_name_H-M   'P 1'
#
loop_
_entity.id
_entity.type
_entity.pdbx_description
1 polymer ?
#
loop_
_entity_poly.entity_id
_entity_poly.type
_entity_poly.pdbx_seq_one_letter_code
_entity_poly.pdbx_strand_id
1 'polypeptide(L)'
;MLFDTQLKQLMNSVYNQKYDYMIGFHAYISSNPNFKYGFGCFVEKLKEFNYSLEQWDKFLDMIVSDIQKLPPILIDQMILVEFESIIRLSIKNNSIINASFDLQNLAKAFSLEKADYRFNLFLSEFTKNRDYKIELFDSGRSNGTGTKSGLYNYISKFNELVRNHFNYKNEGHKTL
;
A
#
# COMPACT_ATOMS: atom_id res chain seq x y z
N MET A 1 21.16 26.31 23.74
CA MET A 1 20.75 26.18 22.32
C MET A 1 19.89 24.92 22.06
N LEU A 2 18.93 24.58 22.94
CA LEU A 2 17.93 23.52 22.65
C LEU A 2 16.68 24.07 21.96
N PHE A 3 16.32 25.33 22.27
CA PHE A 3 15.18 26.03 21.67
C PHE A 3 15.36 26.32 20.17
N ASP A 4 16.57 26.65 19.69
CA ASP A 4 16.82 26.91 18.26
C ASP A 4 16.69 25.65 17.39
N THR A 5 17.07 24.48 17.91
CA THR A 5 17.01 23.23 17.16
C THR A 5 15.57 22.72 17.03
N GLN A 6 14.77 22.86 18.11
CA GLN A 6 13.35 22.52 18.09
C GLN A 6 12.55 23.50 17.22
N LEU A 7 12.85 24.80 17.28
CA LEU A 7 12.24 25.80 16.40
C LEU A 7 12.59 25.55 14.93
N LYS A 8 13.86 25.23 14.61
CA LYS A 8 14.27 24.84 13.26
C LYS A 8 13.61 23.55 12.79
N GLN A 9 13.46 22.55 13.65
CA GLN A 9 12.75 21.30 13.32
C GLN A 9 11.26 21.55 13.05
N LEU A 10 10.62 22.39 13.87
CA LEU A 10 9.22 22.78 13.66
C LEU A 10 9.04 23.64 12.41
N MET A 11 9.95 24.58 12.16
CA MET A 11 9.95 25.36 10.91
C MET A 11 10.15 24.44 9.72
N ASN A 12 11.13 23.52 9.77
CA ASN A 12 11.36 22.56 8.69
C ASN A 12 10.17 21.62 8.49
N SER A 13 9.50 21.17 9.55
CA SER A 13 8.31 20.33 9.41
C SER A 13 7.14 21.11 8.79
N VAL A 14 6.92 22.36 9.19
CA VAL A 14 5.89 23.24 8.62
C VAL A 14 6.22 23.63 7.16
N TYR A 15 7.48 23.92 6.84
CA TYR A 15 7.92 24.23 5.48
C TYR A 15 7.80 23.01 4.57
N ASN A 16 8.21 21.82 5.05
CA ASN A 16 8.06 20.57 4.30
C ASN A 16 6.59 20.25 4.08
N GLN A 17 5.72 20.39 5.09
CA GLN A 17 4.28 20.20 4.93
C GLN A 17 3.66 21.13 3.89
N LYS A 18 4.06 22.42 3.87
CA LYS A 18 3.59 23.37 2.85
C LYS A 18 4.14 23.03 1.46
N TYR A 19 5.40 22.61 1.38
CA TYR A 19 6.04 22.23 0.13
C TYR A 19 5.43 20.95 -0.45
N ASP A 20 5.22 19.93 0.38
CA ASP A 20 4.57 18.67 0.05
C ASP A 20 3.12 18.90 -0.38
N TYR A 21 2.40 19.80 0.32
CA TYR A 21 1.07 20.23 -0.09
C TYR A 21 1.06 20.86 -1.49
N MET A 22 1.99 21.79 -1.76
CA MET A 22 2.08 22.46 -3.06
C MET A 22 2.49 21.50 -4.19
N ILE A 23 3.41 20.56 -3.92
CA ILE A 23 3.77 19.50 -4.87
C ILE A 23 2.57 18.58 -5.13
N GLY A 24 1.89 18.15 -4.08
CA GLY A 24 0.71 17.30 -4.18
C GLY A 24 -0.40 17.98 -4.97
N PHE A 25 -0.65 19.26 -4.73
CA PHE A 25 -1.65 20.04 -5.46
C PHE A 25 -1.27 20.23 -6.92
N HIS A 26 0.01 20.51 -7.21
CA HIS A 26 0.52 20.57 -8.58
C HIS A 26 0.32 19.24 -9.31
N ALA A 27 0.62 18.11 -8.66
CA ALA A 27 0.41 16.79 -9.23
C ALA A 27 -1.08 16.49 -9.45
N TYR A 28 -1.96 16.88 -8.51
CA TYR A 28 -3.41 16.76 -8.64
C TYR A 28 -3.93 17.52 -9.86
N ILE A 29 -3.61 18.81 -10.00
CA ILE A 29 -3.99 19.60 -11.18
C ILE A 29 -3.44 18.98 -12.46
N SER A 30 -2.16 18.61 -12.47
CA SER A 30 -1.48 18.05 -13.65
C SER A 30 -2.06 16.69 -14.06
N SER A 31 -2.60 15.93 -13.12
CA SER A 31 -3.27 14.65 -13.37
C SER A 31 -4.67 14.81 -13.99
N ASN A 32 -5.22 16.03 -13.99
CA ASN A 32 -6.54 16.33 -14.53
C ASN A 32 -6.45 17.09 -15.87
N PRO A 33 -6.52 16.40 -17.02
CA PRO A 33 -6.30 17.00 -18.34
C PRO A 33 -7.38 18.04 -18.73
N ASN A 34 -8.49 18.11 -18.01
CA ASN A 34 -9.61 19.02 -18.29
C ASN A 34 -9.59 20.29 -17.43
N PHE A 35 -8.53 20.54 -16.66
CA PHE A 35 -8.44 21.72 -15.82
C PHE A 35 -8.36 23.01 -16.67
N LYS A 36 -9.41 23.85 -16.58
CA LYS A 36 -9.47 25.17 -17.24
C LYS A 36 -9.22 26.28 -16.22
N TYR A 37 -8.27 27.17 -16.51
CA TYR A 37 -7.88 28.28 -15.65
C TYR A 37 -8.99 29.35 -15.55
N GLY A 38 -9.64 29.42 -14.39
CA GLY A 38 -10.53 30.51 -13.98
C GLY A 38 -10.53 30.63 -12.45
N PHE A 39 -10.61 31.85 -11.90
CA PHE A 39 -10.46 32.09 -10.45
C PHE A 39 -11.46 31.31 -9.59
N GLY A 40 -12.73 31.20 -10.01
CA GLY A 40 -13.75 30.39 -9.30
C GLY A 40 -13.44 28.88 -9.32
N CYS A 41 -12.95 28.38 -10.45
CA CYS A 41 -12.54 26.99 -10.63
C CYS A 41 -11.36 26.62 -9.71
N PHE A 42 -10.46 27.57 -9.40
CA PHE A 42 -9.30 27.31 -8.54
C PHE A 42 -9.69 27.03 -7.08
N VAL A 43 -10.64 27.80 -6.52
CA VAL A 43 -11.13 27.58 -5.14
C VAL A 43 -11.85 26.24 -5.02
N GLU A 44 -12.63 25.86 -6.02
CA GLU A 44 -13.30 24.55 -6.06
C GLU A 44 -12.28 23.41 -6.12
N LYS A 45 -11.23 23.52 -6.95
CA LYS A 45 -10.16 22.51 -7.02
C LYS A 45 -9.32 22.41 -5.76
N LEU A 46 -9.10 23.50 -5.03
CA LEU A 46 -8.48 23.43 -3.70
C LEU A 46 -9.34 22.63 -2.73
N LYS A 47 -10.67 22.82 -2.74
CA LYS A 47 -11.59 22.04 -1.89
C LYS A 47 -11.61 20.56 -2.29
N GLU A 48 -11.71 20.25 -3.57
CA GLU A 48 -11.65 18.87 -4.07
C GLU A 48 -10.32 18.18 -3.73
N PHE A 49 -9.20 18.90 -3.86
CA PHE A 49 -7.89 18.38 -3.48
C PHE A 49 -7.80 18.10 -1.98
N ASN A 50 -8.24 19.02 -1.13
CA ASN A 50 -8.27 18.80 0.32
C ASN A 50 -9.12 17.58 0.69
N TYR A 51 -10.30 17.43 0.07
CA TYR A 51 -11.12 16.24 0.25
C TYR A 51 -10.38 14.96 -0.17
N SER A 52 -9.70 14.99 -1.32
CA SER A 52 -8.91 13.87 -1.81
C SER A 52 -7.77 13.49 -0.85
N LEU A 53 -7.11 14.47 -0.23
CA LEU A 53 -6.10 14.25 0.79
C LEU A 53 -6.67 13.56 2.04
N GLU A 54 -7.86 13.97 2.51
CA GLU A 54 -8.53 13.31 3.63
C GLU A 54 -8.90 11.85 3.33
N GLN A 55 -9.34 11.56 2.11
CA GLN A 55 -9.64 10.17 1.72
C GLN A 55 -8.36 9.34 1.56
N TRP A 56 -7.28 9.95 1.07
CA TRP A 56 -5.98 9.32 0.97
C TRP A 56 -5.41 8.96 2.35
N ASP A 57 -5.55 9.84 3.34
CA ASP A 57 -5.14 9.60 4.73
C ASP A 57 -5.88 8.39 5.33
N LYS A 58 -7.22 8.37 5.19
CA LYS A 58 -8.05 7.22 5.60
C LYS A 58 -7.63 5.91 4.91
N PHE A 59 -7.30 5.97 3.63
CA PHE A 59 -6.82 4.82 2.88
C PHE A 59 -5.49 4.28 3.42
N LEU A 60 -4.53 5.16 3.71
CA LEU A 60 -3.26 4.77 4.30
C LEU A 60 -3.45 4.18 5.71
N ASP A 61 -4.31 4.79 6.54
CA ASP A 61 -4.64 4.27 7.87
C ASP A 61 -5.22 2.84 7.81
N MET A 62 -6.10 2.58 6.83
CA MET A 62 -6.63 1.23 6.60
C MET A 62 -5.51 0.24 6.24
N ILE A 63 -4.59 0.62 5.35
CA ILE A 63 -3.45 -0.23 4.98
C ILE A 63 -2.58 -0.51 6.21
N VAL A 64 -2.22 0.54 6.97
CA VAL A 64 -1.35 0.41 8.15
C VAL A 64 -1.99 -0.52 9.18
N SER A 65 -3.29 -0.33 9.47
CA SER A 65 -4.03 -1.18 10.40
C SER A 65 -4.00 -2.66 10.00
N ASP A 66 -4.21 -2.95 8.71
CA ASP A 66 -4.19 -4.33 8.21
C ASP A 66 -2.78 -4.92 8.22
N ILE A 67 -1.78 -4.19 7.72
CA ILE A 67 -0.38 -4.62 7.68
C ILE A 67 0.17 -4.94 9.08
N GLN A 68 -0.11 -4.08 10.07
CA GLN A 68 0.34 -4.28 11.46
C GLN A 68 -0.22 -5.54 12.11
N LYS A 69 -1.36 -6.04 11.60
CA LYS A 69 -2.03 -7.22 12.14
C LYS A 69 -1.82 -8.46 11.29
N LEU A 70 -1.08 -8.39 10.18
CA LEU A 70 -0.87 -9.55 9.32
C LEU A 70 -0.28 -10.73 10.10
N PRO A 71 -0.77 -11.96 9.85
CA PRO A 71 -0.14 -13.15 10.40
C PRO A 71 1.22 -13.37 9.72
N PRO A 72 2.16 -14.05 10.38
CA PRO A 72 3.45 -14.35 9.81
C PRO A 72 3.29 -15.20 8.54
N ILE A 73 3.94 -14.79 7.46
CA ILE A 73 3.98 -15.51 6.19
C ILE A 73 4.92 -16.71 6.36
N LEU A 74 4.41 -17.91 6.08
CA LEU A 74 5.12 -19.17 6.38
C LEU A 74 6.05 -19.67 5.27
N ILE A 75 6.18 -18.91 4.19
CA ILE A 75 7.10 -19.19 3.08
C ILE A 75 8.31 -18.24 3.13
N ASP A 76 9.47 -18.72 2.71
CA ASP A 76 10.69 -17.89 2.59
C ASP A 76 10.70 -17.04 1.29
N GLN A 77 9.75 -17.29 0.39
CA GLN A 77 9.58 -16.51 -0.84
C GLN A 77 9.06 -15.10 -0.53
N MET A 78 9.45 -14.13 -1.37
CA MET A 78 8.95 -12.77 -1.28
C MET A 78 7.48 -12.72 -1.75
N ILE A 79 6.63 -12.10 -0.94
CA ILE A 79 5.25 -11.76 -1.30
C ILE A 79 5.17 -10.29 -1.65
N LEU A 80 4.51 -9.96 -2.75
CA LEU A 80 4.16 -8.59 -3.09
C LEU A 80 2.69 -8.37 -2.75
N VAL A 81 2.40 -7.31 -2.01
CA VAL A 81 1.03 -6.87 -1.70
C VAL A 81 0.82 -5.53 -2.39
N GLU A 82 -0.08 -5.49 -3.36
CA GLU A 82 -0.47 -4.27 -4.07
C GLU A 82 -1.83 -3.79 -3.59
N PHE A 83 -1.98 -2.49 -3.39
CA PHE A 83 -3.18 -1.81 -2.93
C PHE A 83 -3.68 -0.84 -4.00
N GLU A 84 -4.89 -1.05 -4.50
CA GLU A 84 -5.57 -0.24 -5.54
C GLU A 84 -4.70 0.04 -6.80
N SER A 85 -3.68 -0.79 -7.05
CA SER A 85 -2.66 -0.57 -8.10
C SER A 85 -1.92 0.77 -7.97
N ILE A 86 -1.79 1.27 -6.75
CA ILE A 86 -1.09 2.52 -6.44
C ILE A 86 0.12 2.23 -5.54
N ILE A 87 -0.09 1.51 -4.44
CA ILE A 87 0.99 1.17 -3.50
C ILE A 87 1.32 -0.30 -3.64
N ARG A 88 2.60 -0.65 -3.70
CA ARG A 88 3.04 -2.04 -3.65
C ARG A 88 4.12 -2.23 -2.61
N LEU A 89 3.87 -3.13 -1.67
CA LEU A 89 4.80 -3.54 -0.62
C LEU A 89 5.43 -4.87 -0.98
N SER A 90 6.74 -4.97 -0.78
CA SER A 90 7.49 -6.23 -0.87
C SER A 90 7.75 -6.74 0.54
N ILE A 91 7.25 -7.93 0.85
CA ILE A 91 7.33 -8.54 2.17
C ILE A 91 8.16 -9.82 2.07
N LYS A 92 9.22 -9.92 2.89
CA LYS A 92 10.04 -11.11 3.03
C LYS A 92 10.41 -11.29 4.49
N ASN A 93 10.38 -12.53 5.00
CA ASN A 93 10.70 -12.85 6.39
C ASN A 93 9.93 -11.97 7.39
N ASN A 94 8.63 -11.79 7.13
CA ASN A 94 7.72 -10.96 7.94
C ASN A 94 8.14 -9.50 8.08
N SER A 95 9.00 -9.01 7.16
CA SER A 95 9.47 -7.63 7.13
C SER A 95 9.14 -7.00 5.78
N ILE A 96 8.72 -5.74 5.80
CA ILE A 96 8.62 -4.94 4.57
C ILE A 96 10.05 -4.58 4.18
N ILE A 97 10.51 -5.09 3.03
CA ILE A 97 11.85 -4.82 2.52
C ILE A 97 11.86 -3.68 1.50
N ASN A 98 10.72 -3.40 0.88
CA ASN A 98 10.57 -2.31 -0.08
C ASN A 98 9.11 -1.86 -0.17
N ALA A 99 8.92 -0.58 -0.48
CA ALA A 99 7.64 0.01 -0.82
C ALA A 99 7.79 0.81 -2.12
N SER A 100 6.83 0.67 -3.02
CA SER A 100 6.82 1.39 -4.29
C SER A 100 5.46 2.04 -4.51
N PHE A 101 5.48 3.16 -5.21
CA PHE A 101 4.31 3.95 -5.55
C PHE A 101 4.23 4.08 -7.07
N ASP A 102 3.09 3.72 -7.65
CA ASP A 102 2.85 3.83 -9.08
C ASP A 102 2.34 5.23 -9.43
N LEU A 103 3.28 6.06 -9.93
CA LEU A 103 2.98 7.42 -10.38
C LEU A 103 2.09 7.47 -11.62
N GLN A 104 2.04 6.42 -12.45
CA GLN A 104 1.14 6.39 -13.61
C GLN A 104 -0.33 6.30 -13.16
N ASN A 105 -0.56 5.65 -12.02
CA ASN A 105 -1.87 5.53 -11.39
C ASN A 105 -2.13 6.62 -10.33
N LEU A 106 -1.28 7.66 -10.25
CA LEU A 106 -1.43 8.74 -9.27
C LEU A 106 -2.79 9.43 -9.35
N ALA A 107 -3.36 9.60 -10.55
CA ALA A 107 -4.70 10.16 -10.73
C ALA A 107 -5.77 9.35 -9.97
N LYS A 108 -5.61 8.02 -9.87
CA LYS A 108 -6.54 7.16 -9.12
C LYS A 108 -6.49 7.46 -7.62
N ALA A 109 -5.31 7.81 -7.08
CA ALA A 109 -5.13 8.15 -5.68
C ALA A 109 -6.05 9.31 -5.24
N PHE A 110 -6.28 10.28 -6.14
CA PHE A 110 -7.15 11.43 -5.89
C PHE A 110 -8.64 11.18 -6.16
N SER A 111 -9.00 9.99 -6.64
CA SER A 111 -10.38 9.57 -6.88
C SER A 111 -10.86 8.51 -5.89
N LEU A 112 -10.02 8.15 -4.92
CA LEU A 112 -10.37 7.17 -3.90
C LEU A 112 -11.42 7.77 -2.96
N GLU A 113 -12.64 7.28 -3.08
CA GLU A 113 -13.72 7.58 -2.16
C GLU A 113 -14.35 6.24 -1.75
N LYS A 114 -13.78 5.57 -0.75
CA LYS A 114 -14.18 4.20 -0.42
C LYS A 114 -14.06 3.86 1.07
N ALA A 115 -15.02 3.05 1.53
CA ALA A 115 -15.01 2.41 2.85
C ALA A 115 -14.12 1.14 2.91
N ASP A 116 -13.57 0.72 1.76
CA ASP A 116 -12.70 -0.44 1.61
C ASP A 116 -11.71 -0.21 0.46
N TYR A 117 -10.68 -1.05 0.34
CA TYR A 117 -9.72 -1.05 -0.74
C TYR A 117 -9.56 -2.43 -1.37
N ARG A 118 -9.20 -2.46 -2.65
CA ARG A 118 -8.78 -3.68 -3.36
C ARG A 118 -7.31 -3.97 -3.13
N PHE A 119 -6.97 -5.24 -3.01
CA PHE A 119 -5.58 -5.69 -2.98
C PHE A 119 -5.33 -6.85 -3.93
N ASN A 120 -4.09 -6.95 -4.40
CA ASN A 120 -3.57 -8.08 -5.17
C ASN A 120 -2.36 -8.65 -4.43
N LEU A 121 -2.27 -9.98 -4.37
CA LEU A 121 -1.15 -10.70 -3.78
C LEU A 121 -0.39 -11.43 -4.88
N PHE A 122 0.91 -11.20 -4.93
CA PHE A 122 1.79 -11.86 -5.89
C PHE A 122 2.88 -12.65 -5.19
N LEU A 123 3.23 -13.79 -5.77
CA LEU A 123 4.39 -14.58 -5.40
C LEU A 123 5.52 -14.21 -6.34
N SER A 124 6.69 -13.95 -5.76
CA SER A 124 7.90 -13.72 -6.52
C SER A 124 8.77 -14.97 -6.48
N GLU A 125 8.89 -15.66 -7.61
CA GLU A 125 9.77 -16.81 -7.77
C GLU A 125 11.10 -16.41 -8.42
N PHE A 126 12.19 -16.93 -7.89
CA PHE A 126 13.51 -16.80 -8.51
C PHE A 126 13.58 -17.72 -9.72
N THR A 127 13.73 -17.15 -10.91
CA THR A 127 13.92 -17.96 -12.12
C THR A 127 15.39 -18.38 -12.25
N LYS A 128 15.63 -19.45 -13.02
CA LYS A 128 16.99 -19.96 -13.31
C LYS A 128 17.92 -18.91 -13.93
N ASN A 129 17.37 -17.84 -14.51
CA ASN A 129 18.11 -16.77 -15.18
C ASN A 129 18.44 -15.58 -14.25
N ARG A 130 18.20 -15.69 -12.93
CA ARG A 130 18.30 -14.59 -11.95
C ARG A 130 17.27 -13.46 -12.15
N ASP A 131 16.24 -13.70 -12.96
CA ASP A 131 15.08 -12.82 -13.05
C ASP A 131 14.02 -13.26 -12.02
N TYR A 132 13.16 -12.33 -11.63
CA TYR A 132 11.99 -12.63 -10.80
C TYR A 132 10.78 -12.87 -11.68
N LYS A 133 10.14 -14.03 -11.54
CA LYS A 133 8.80 -14.26 -12.06
C LYS A 133 7.82 -13.82 -11.00
N ILE A 134 6.99 -12.83 -11.32
CA ILE A 134 5.95 -12.34 -10.42
C ILE A 134 4.62 -12.89 -10.93
N GLU A 135 3.95 -13.69 -10.13
CA GLU A 135 2.65 -14.26 -10.47
C GLU A 135 1.59 -13.81 -9.49
N LEU A 136 0.46 -13.32 -10.02
CA LEU A 136 -0.73 -13.05 -9.23
C LEU A 136 -1.26 -14.40 -8.72
N PHE A 137 -1.32 -14.56 -7.41
CA PHE A 137 -1.90 -15.77 -6.83
C PHE A 137 -3.25 -15.53 -6.19
N ASP A 138 -3.52 -14.31 -5.70
CA ASP A 138 -4.83 -13.99 -5.14
C ASP A 138 -5.16 -12.49 -5.20
N SER A 139 -6.43 -12.16 -5.07
CA SER A 139 -6.92 -10.78 -5.02
C SER A 139 -8.18 -10.68 -4.16
N GLY A 140 -8.41 -9.52 -3.55
CA GLY A 140 -9.54 -9.34 -2.65
C GLY A 140 -9.83 -7.89 -2.31
N ARG A 141 -10.70 -7.70 -1.32
CA ARG A 141 -11.02 -6.40 -0.72
C ARG A 141 -10.77 -6.44 0.78
N SER A 142 -10.35 -5.32 1.34
CA SER A 142 -10.11 -5.15 2.78
C SER A 142 -10.48 -3.75 3.22
N ASN A 143 -10.67 -3.54 4.53
CA ASN A 143 -11.26 -2.32 5.07
C ASN A 143 -10.53 -1.78 6.31
N GLY A 144 -9.29 -2.20 6.55
CA GLY A 144 -8.52 -1.70 7.68
C GLY A 144 -8.96 -2.21 9.06
N THR A 145 -9.79 -3.24 9.13
CA THR A 145 -10.24 -3.81 10.42
C THR A 145 -9.22 -4.75 11.09
N GLY A 146 -7.97 -4.78 10.61
CA GLY A 146 -6.88 -5.51 11.22
C GLY A 146 -7.09 -7.02 11.15
N THR A 147 -7.23 -7.68 12.30
CA THR A 147 -7.42 -9.14 12.36
C THR A 147 -8.75 -9.63 11.80
N LYS A 148 -9.72 -8.74 11.55
CA LYS A 148 -11.01 -9.05 10.91
C LYS A 148 -11.03 -8.71 9.42
N SER A 149 -9.93 -8.17 8.91
CA SER A 149 -9.89 -7.62 7.56
C SER A 149 -9.82 -8.72 6.51
N GLY A 150 -10.22 -8.37 5.28
CA GLY A 150 -10.11 -9.29 4.16
C GLY A 150 -8.67 -9.72 3.94
N LEU A 151 -7.73 -8.77 3.96
CA LEU A 151 -6.32 -9.07 3.76
C LEU A 151 -5.78 -10.08 4.79
N TYR A 152 -6.12 -9.89 6.08
CA TYR A 152 -5.74 -10.84 7.14
C TYR A 152 -6.29 -12.25 6.86
N ASN A 153 -7.56 -12.34 6.50
CA ASN A 153 -8.22 -13.62 6.22
C ASN A 153 -7.59 -14.36 5.04
N TYR A 154 -7.21 -13.62 3.99
CA TYR A 154 -6.55 -14.19 2.82
C TYR A 154 -5.15 -14.74 3.14
N ILE A 155 -4.31 -13.98 3.84
CA ILE A 155 -2.98 -14.47 4.25
C ILE A 155 -3.10 -15.65 5.24
N SER A 156 -4.10 -15.64 6.12
CA SER A 156 -4.35 -16.76 7.05
C SER A 156 -4.67 -18.06 6.31
N LYS A 157 -5.59 -18.00 5.33
CA LYS A 157 -5.92 -19.14 4.46
C LYS A 157 -4.71 -19.63 3.66
N PHE A 158 -3.93 -18.71 3.11
CA PHE A 158 -2.69 -19.05 2.41
C PHE A 158 -1.73 -19.82 3.33
N ASN A 159 -1.52 -19.35 4.56
CA ASN A 159 -0.68 -20.03 5.54
C ASN A 159 -1.20 -21.43 5.92
N GLU A 160 -2.52 -21.62 6.01
CA GLU A 160 -3.13 -22.94 6.24
C GLU A 160 -2.83 -23.90 5.09
N LEU A 161 -2.96 -23.46 3.84
CA LEU A 161 -2.62 -24.25 2.65
C LEU A 161 -1.14 -24.65 2.64
N VAL A 162 -0.26 -23.71 2.97
CA VAL A 162 1.18 -23.96 3.06
C VAL A 162 1.48 -25.02 4.14
N ARG A 163 0.90 -24.89 5.34
CA ARG A 163 1.07 -25.89 6.41
C ARG A 163 0.59 -27.27 5.99
N ASN A 164 -0.59 -27.36 5.38
CA ASN A 164 -1.16 -28.62 4.93
C ASN A 164 -0.28 -29.29 3.87
N HIS A 165 0.28 -28.52 2.94
CA HIS A 165 1.21 -29.04 1.93
C HIS A 165 2.50 -29.59 2.54
N PHE A 166 3.11 -28.88 3.50
CA PHE A 166 4.31 -29.35 4.19
C PHE A 166 4.06 -30.58 5.06
N ASN A 167 2.92 -30.63 5.76
CA ASN A 167 2.53 -31.80 6.55
C ASN A 167 2.32 -33.03 5.66
N TYR A 168 1.64 -32.87 4.53
CA TYR A 168 1.43 -33.95 3.56
C TYR A 168 2.75 -34.53 3.03
N LYS A 169 3.73 -33.68 2.68
CA LYS A 169 5.06 -34.14 2.24
C LYS A 169 5.81 -34.92 3.32
N ASN A 170 5.68 -34.52 4.59
CA ASN A 170 6.36 -35.20 5.69
C ASN A 170 5.73 -36.55 6.05
N GLU A 171 4.42 -36.73 5.81
CA GLU A 171 3.74 -38.02 5.98
C GLU A 171 4.07 -39.01 4.84
N GLY A 172 4.21 -38.52 3.60
CA GLY A 172 4.62 -39.34 2.45
C GLY A 172 6.05 -39.91 2.53
N HIS A 173 6.90 -39.37 3.41
CA HIS A 173 8.26 -39.88 3.67
C HIS A 173 8.35 -40.84 4.88
N LYS A 174 7.23 -41.15 5.55
CA LYS A 174 7.20 -42.13 6.65
C LYS A 174 6.81 -43.56 6.24
N THR A 175 6.67 -43.83 4.95
CA THR A 175 6.48 -45.18 4.42
C THR A 175 7.54 -45.47 3.37
N LEU A 176 8.64 -46.10 3.81
CA LEU A 176 9.36 -47.22 3.19
C LEU A 176 10.57 -47.58 4.08
#